data_AF-A0A0J6WVJ8-F1
#
_entry.id   AF-A0A0J6WVJ8-F1
#
_cell.length_a   1.000
_cell.length_b   1.000
_cell.length_c   1.000
_cell.angle_alpha   90.00
_cell.angle_beta   90.00
_cell.angle_gamma   90.00
#
_symmetry.space_group_name_H-M   'P 1'
#
loop_
_entity.id
_entity.type
_entity.pdbx_description
1 polymer ?
#
loop_
_entity_poly.entity_id
_entity_poly.type
_entity_poly.pdbx_seq_one_letter_code
_entity_poly.pdbx_strand_id
1 'polypeptide(L)'
;MTRRGFLKLAAGSALGAAMFSMPSLSLAKALDSAKRTIKPVAFAAIPQQAVEAAESSALIQHAFDDIISTVRTIENKGLQQSVLTLLQHPVPTFMQEYTSGSAIQRLYSALAAQGLIDTAKIDEKHLLPPFNGSVQKFKTAPGSGYGSHHPYPGGLATHVNSNMHITKYICQTYEEVFFYSVHRDIAIAGQALHDISKPFVFQWQEDGSSLKEYTIAGQGAHHVIALAEVIYRGFPPDEVVAQACAHGAPTSAKDEADVVGWLKAAALMAGKDPVSYGLLNSAGTGLPSPHHQEGYIVHLGDHDWVLSSPAAQKTVTLLKKIAFQKYGMSENDLKGAPFNHFRNYVGSQLSYMYLNMLEAEPNGFDLAYDQVRKVIVK
;
A
#
# COMPACT_ATOMS: atom_id res chain seq x y z
N MET A 1 -36.13 -2.83 44.13
CA MET A 1 -35.93 -1.36 44.07
C MET A 1 -36.52 -0.84 42.77
N THR A 2 -37.46 0.11 42.82
CA THR A 2 -38.26 0.55 41.67
C THR A 2 -37.72 1.85 41.05
N ARG A 3 -37.97 2.05 39.74
CA ARG A 3 -37.52 3.18 38.90
C ARG A 3 -37.82 4.60 39.44
N ARG A 4 -38.58 4.75 40.54
CA ARG A 4 -38.86 6.04 41.19
C ARG A 4 -37.78 6.53 42.17
N GLY A 5 -36.80 5.69 42.53
CA GLY A 5 -35.68 6.09 43.39
C GLY A 5 -34.54 6.84 42.67
N PHE A 6 -34.38 6.63 41.36
CA PHE A 6 -33.24 7.16 40.61
C PHE A 6 -33.38 8.65 40.25
N LEU A 7 -34.62 9.17 40.17
CA LEU A 7 -34.91 10.56 39.78
C LEU A 7 -34.75 11.59 40.91
N LYS A 8 -34.56 11.16 42.17
CA LYS A 8 -34.30 12.08 43.31
C LYS A 8 -32.82 12.33 43.59
N LEU A 9 -31.91 11.70 42.84
CA LEU A 9 -30.46 11.93 42.92
C LEU A 9 -29.93 12.86 41.81
N ALA A 10 -30.83 13.51 41.06
CA ALA A 10 -30.49 14.42 39.96
C ALA A 10 -30.56 15.91 40.33
N ALA A 11 -30.96 16.26 41.56
CA ALA A 11 -31.09 17.66 41.99
C ALA A 11 -29.89 18.20 42.78
N GLY A 12 -28.79 17.44 42.91
CA GLY A 12 -27.66 17.77 43.80
C GLY A 12 -26.26 17.68 43.19
N SER A 13 -26.11 17.42 41.88
CA SER A 13 -24.80 17.15 41.26
C SER A 13 -24.51 17.99 40.01
N ALA A 14 -25.14 19.16 39.87
CA ALA A 14 -24.89 20.10 38.77
C ALA A 14 -23.58 20.91 38.92
N LEU A 15 -22.80 20.72 39.99
CA LEU A 15 -21.52 21.42 40.22
C LEU A 15 -20.28 20.54 39.99
N GLY A 16 -20.43 19.27 39.59
CA GLY A 16 -19.31 18.33 39.43
C GLY A 16 -18.95 17.95 37.99
N ALA A 17 -19.72 18.39 36.99
CA ALA A 17 -19.55 17.97 35.59
C ALA A 17 -18.59 18.88 34.78
N ALA A 18 -17.98 19.90 35.39
CA ALA A 18 -17.15 20.90 34.71
C ALA A 18 -15.64 20.63 34.75
N MET A 19 -15.18 19.49 35.31
CA MET A 19 -13.74 19.25 35.58
C MET A 19 -13.23 17.88 35.11
N PHE A 20 -13.82 17.34 34.04
CA PHE A 20 -13.07 16.43 33.16
C PHE A 20 -12.80 17.16 31.86
N SER A 21 -12.03 18.26 31.94
CA SER A 21 -11.22 18.64 30.79
C SER A 21 -10.26 17.47 30.56
N MET A 22 -10.62 16.55 29.65
CA MET A 22 -9.59 15.76 28.97
C MET A 22 -8.50 16.76 28.59
N PRO A 23 -7.23 16.55 28.96
CA PRO A 23 -6.19 17.49 28.61
C PRO A 23 -6.31 17.66 27.11
N SER A 24 -6.71 18.86 26.68
CA SER A 24 -6.51 19.25 25.30
C SER A 24 -5.00 19.20 25.18
N LEU A 25 -4.50 18.09 24.61
CA LEU A 25 -3.16 18.05 24.08
C LEU A 25 -3.01 19.37 23.35
N SER A 26 -2.00 20.15 23.73
CA SER A 26 -1.61 21.36 23.02
C SER A 26 -1.16 20.93 21.61
N LEU A 27 -2.14 20.55 20.79
CA LEU A 27 -2.02 19.89 19.51
C LEU A 27 -1.33 20.86 18.55
N ALA A 28 -1.67 22.15 18.65
CA ALA A 28 -1.09 23.23 17.86
C ALA A 28 0.46 23.26 17.86
N LYS A 29 1.13 22.85 18.95
CA LYS A 29 2.60 22.80 19.04
C LYS A 29 3.20 21.45 18.61
N ALA A 30 2.41 20.38 18.60
CA ALA A 30 2.83 19.02 18.24
C ALA A 30 2.56 18.67 16.76
N LEU A 31 1.69 19.42 16.08
CA LEU A 31 1.32 19.18 14.67
C LEU A 31 2.38 19.64 13.65
N ASP A 32 3.17 20.67 13.97
CA ASP A 32 4.38 21.01 13.20
C ASP A 32 5.55 20.17 13.72
N SER A 33 5.65 18.93 13.24
CA SER A 33 6.87 18.16 13.41
C SER A 33 8.00 18.86 12.65
N ALA A 34 9.09 19.22 13.34
CA ALA A 34 10.30 19.76 12.71
C ALA A 34 10.88 18.85 11.61
N LYS A 35 10.45 17.57 11.55
CA LYS A 35 10.83 16.61 10.51
C LYS A 35 9.95 16.68 9.25
N ARG A 36 8.81 17.37 9.29
CA ARG A 36 7.89 17.49 8.14
C ARG A 36 8.19 18.76 7.37
N THR A 37 9.06 18.62 6.38
CA THR A 37 9.33 19.70 5.41
C THR A 37 8.28 19.61 4.29
N ILE A 38 7.44 20.63 4.20
CA ILE A 38 6.45 20.78 3.12
C ILE A 38 7.00 21.67 2.01
N LYS A 39 6.55 21.44 0.77
CA LYS A 39 6.79 22.34 -0.35
C LYS A 39 5.49 23.06 -0.71
N PRO A 40 5.34 24.35 -0.38
CA PRO A 40 4.16 25.11 -0.79
C PRO A 40 4.15 25.36 -2.30
N VAL A 41 2.96 25.32 -2.91
CA VAL A 41 2.72 25.74 -4.31
C VAL A 41 1.51 26.65 -4.39
N ALA A 42 1.48 27.58 -5.33
CA ALA A 42 0.26 28.33 -5.61
C ALA A 42 -0.82 27.41 -6.17
N PHE A 43 -2.10 27.68 -5.91
CA PHE A 43 -3.23 26.88 -6.37
C PHE A 43 -3.26 26.74 -7.90
N ALA A 44 -2.93 27.82 -8.61
CA ALA A 44 -2.82 27.83 -10.07
C ALA A 44 -1.55 27.11 -10.60
N ALA A 45 -0.61 26.75 -9.73
CA ALA A 45 0.68 26.14 -10.05
C ALA A 45 0.85 24.74 -9.47
N ILE A 46 -0.25 24.06 -9.12
CA ILE A 46 -0.20 22.65 -8.70
C ILE A 46 0.38 21.82 -9.87
N PRO A 47 1.36 20.95 -9.60
CA PRO A 47 1.90 20.05 -10.63
C PRO A 47 0.81 19.22 -11.30
N GLN A 48 0.77 19.23 -12.63
CA GLN A 48 -0.18 18.43 -13.39
C GLN A 48 0.30 16.98 -13.51
N GLN A 49 1.61 16.73 -13.49
CA GLN A 49 2.15 15.38 -13.44
C GLN A 49 2.20 14.88 -11.99
N ALA A 50 1.49 13.79 -11.72
CA ALA A 50 1.46 13.14 -10.41
C ALA A 50 2.88 12.78 -9.89
N VAL A 51 3.78 12.37 -10.77
CA VAL A 51 5.18 12.03 -10.43
C VAL A 51 5.91 13.21 -9.78
N GLU A 52 5.70 14.43 -10.27
CA GLU A 52 6.35 15.64 -9.73
C GLU A 52 5.93 15.91 -8.27
N ALA A 53 4.67 15.60 -7.91
CA ALA A 53 4.17 15.75 -6.55
C ALA A 53 4.94 14.86 -5.55
N ALA A 54 5.24 13.62 -5.96
CA ALA A 54 6.01 12.68 -5.17
C ALA A 54 7.50 13.04 -5.11
N GLU A 55 8.09 13.41 -6.24
CA GLU A 55 9.51 13.79 -6.31
C GLU A 55 9.83 15.03 -5.45
N SER A 56 8.86 15.94 -5.28
CA SER A 56 9.01 17.12 -4.45
C SER A 56 8.68 16.93 -2.97
N SER A 57 8.41 15.70 -2.51
CA SER A 57 7.98 15.43 -1.14
C SER A 57 9.10 14.86 -0.27
N ALA A 58 9.45 15.57 0.80
CA ALA A 58 10.40 15.09 1.81
C ALA A 58 9.89 13.85 2.55
N LEU A 59 8.58 13.74 2.79
CA LEU A 59 7.95 12.55 3.38
C LEU A 59 8.26 11.30 2.55
N ILE A 60 8.10 11.40 1.23
CA ILE A 60 8.29 10.28 0.30
C ILE A 60 9.78 9.95 0.14
N GLN A 61 10.66 10.96 0.06
CA GLN A 61 12.10 10.70 0.04
C GLN A 61 12.54 9.98 1.31
N HIS A 62 12.17 10.48 2.50
CA HIS A 62 12.53 9.83 3.76
C HIS A 62 11.97 8.41 3.86
N ALA A 63 10.71 8.18 3.46
CA ALA A 63 10.12 6.85 3.47
C ALA A 63 10.89 5.88 2.56
N PHE A 64 11.25 6.31 1.35
CA PHE A 64 12.02 5.47 0.44
C PHE A 64 13.45 5.22 0.92
N ASP A 65 14.14 6.25 1.43
CA ASP A 65 15.49 6.12 1.98
C ASP A 65 15.53 5.17 3.17
N ASP A 66 14.49 5.17 4.00
CA ASP A 66 14.36 4.29 5.17
C ASP A 66 14.06 2.83 4.77
N ILE A 67 13.26 2.60 3.72
CA ILE A 67 13.13 1.27 3.08
C ILE A 67 14.51 0.77 2.63
N ILE A 68 15.25 1.60 1.89
CA ILE A 68 16.60 1.23 1.39
C ILE A 68 17.56 0.96 2.55
N SER A 69 17.52 1.77 3.61
CA SER A 69 18.31 1.58 4.82
C SER A 69 17.97 0.25 5.51
N THR A 70 16.68 -0.08 5.61
CA THR A 70 16.23 -1.33 6.24
C THR A 70 16.66 -2.55 5.42
N VAL A 71 16.50 -2.51 4.10
CA VAL A 71 16.97 -3.59 3.20
C VAL A 71 18.51 -3.76 3.27
N ARG A 72 19.27 -2.69 3.50
CA ARG A 72 20.73 -2.78 3.75
C ARG A 72 21.11 -3.53 5.03
N THR A 73 20.14 -3.80 5.91
CA THR A 73 20.35 -4.65 7.09
C THR A 73 20.17 -6.14 6.81
N ILE A 74 19.75 -6.54 5.61
CA ILE A 74 19.72 -7.96 5.20
C ILE A 74 21.16 -8.51 5.20
N GLU A 75 21.39 -9.63 5.87
CA GLU A 75 22.72 -10.22 6.01
C GLU A 75 23.13 -10.96 4.73
N ASN A 76 22.21 -11.71 4.12
CA ASN A 76 22.42 -12.38 2.84
C ASN A 76 22.65 -11.35 1.73
N LYS A 77 23.90 -11.20 1.29
CA LYS A 77 24.31 -10.19 0.29
C LYS A 77 23.69 -10.39 -1.09
N GLY A 78 23.44 -11.63 -1.48
CA GLY A 78 22.76 -11.92 -2.75
C GLY A 78 21.31 -11.42 -2.71
N LEU A 79 20.56 -11.81 -1.68
CA LEU A 79 19.17 -11.38 -1.49
C LEU A 79 19.08 -9.85 -1.34
N GLN A 80 19.93 -9.26 -0.49
CA GLN A 80 20.04 -7.82 -0.32
C GLN A 80 20.19 -7.08 -1.66
N GLN A 81 21.16 -7.50 -2.48
CA GLN A 81 21.43 -6.83 -3.75
C GLN A 81 20.26 -6.98 -4.73
N SER A 82 19.63 -8.16 -4.78
CA SER A 82 18.46 -8.39 -5.63
C SER A 82 17.26 -7.52 -5.23
N VAL A 83 16.96 -7.43 -3.93
CA VAL A 83 15.89 -6.56 -3.40
C VAL A 83 16.17 -5.08 -3.70
N LEU A 84 17.39 -4.60 -3.42
CA LEU A 84 17.78 -3.21 -3.70
C LEU A 84 17.65 -2.87 -5.18
N THR A 85 18.05 -3.80 -6.05
CA THR A 85 17.98 -3.61 -7.51
C THR A 85 16.53 -3.43 -7.96
N LEU A 86 15.61 -4.26 -7.47
CA LEU A 86 14.19 -4.16 -7.80
C LEU A 86 13.57 -2.85 -7.29
N LEU A 87 13.83 -2.45 -6.05
CA LEU A 87 13.32 -1.20 -5.49
C LEU A 87 13.78 0.04 -6.26
N GLN A 88 15.02 0.03 -6.76
CA GLN A 88 15.60 1.12 -7.55
C GLN A 88 15.15 1.09 -9.01
N HIS A 89 14.92 -0.10 -9.57
CA HIS A 89 14.57 -0.34 -10.96
C HIS A 89 13.40 -1.33 -11.08
N PRO A 90 12.16 -0.89 -10.78
CA PRO A 90 11.00 -1.78 -10.66
C PRO A 90 10.40 -2.21 -12.02
N VAL A 91 11.19 -2.15 -13.10
CA VAL A 91 10.74 -2.57 -14.42
C VAL A 91 10.56 -4.10 -14.41
N PRO A 92 9.35 -4.62 -14.72
CA PRO A 92 9.10 -6.05 -14.73
C PRO A 92 9.84 -6.71 -15.91
N THR A 93 10.83 -7.54 -15.60
CA THR A 93 11.66 -8.21 -16.59
C THR A 93 10.98 -9.42 -17.23
N PHE A 94 10.05 -10.07 -16.53
CA PHE A 94 9.27 -11.17 -17.10
C PHE A 94 8.47 -10.75 -18.35
N MET A 95 8.19 -9.46 -18.53
CA MET A 95 7.50 -8.91 -19.70
C MET A 95 8.20 -9.20 -21.04
N GLN A 96 9.48 -9.58 -21.02
CA GLN A 96 10.17 -10.02 -22.24
C GLN A 96 9.56 -11.30 -22.86
N GLU A 97 8.86 -12.10 -22.06
CA GLU A 97 8.09 -13.27 -22.54
C GLU A 97 6.76 -12.87 -23.22
N TYR A 98 6.33 -11.62 -23.06
CA TYR A 98 5.00 -11.14 -23.44
C TYR A 98 5.04 -9.98 -24.45
N THR A 99 5.98 -10.05 -25.40
CA THR A 99 6.17 -9.03 -26.45
C THR A 99 5.21 -9.14 -27.64
N SER A 100 4.36 -10.17 -27.68
CA SER A 100 3.40 -10.39 -28.78
C SER A 100 2.00 -10.70 -28.24
N GLY A 101 0.97 -10.31 -29.00
CA GLY A 101 -0.42 -10.64 -28.67
C GLY A 101 -0.65 -12.14 -28.49
N SER A 102 0.00 -12.97 -29.32
CA SER A 102 -0.09 -14.44 -29.18
C SER A 102 0.44 -14.97 -27.85
N ALA A 103 1.48 -14.35 -27.29
CA ALA A 103 2.04 -14.76 -26.00
C ALA A 103 1.10 -14.40 -24.85
N ILE A 104 0.51 -13.20 -24.90
CA ILE A 104 -0.50 -12.74 -23.96
C ILE A 104 -1.75 -13.62 -24.05
N GLN A 105 -2.22 -13.95 -25.25
CA GLN A 105 -3.35 -14.86 -25.47
C GLN A 105 -3.12 -16.24 -24.87
N ARG A 106 -1.90 -16.80 -25.00
CA ARG A 106 -1.55 -18.09 -24.39
C ARG A 106 -1.58 -18.01 -22.87
N LEU A 107 -1.02 -16.97 -22.28
CA LEU A 107 -1.09 -16.75 -20.83
C LEU A 107 -2.54 -16.61 -20.35
N TYR A 108 -3.33 -15.76 -21.01
CA TYR A 108 -4.74 -15.56 -20.70
C TYR A 108 -5.50 -16.88 -20.73
N SER A 109 -5.31 -17.68 -21.79
CA SER A 109 -5.95 -18.98 -21.95
C SER A 109 -5.53 -19.96 -20.85
N ALA A 110 -4.24 -19.98 -20.48
CA ALA A 110 -3.71 -20.83 -19.43
C ALA A 110 -4.27 -20.47 -18.04
N LEU A 111 -4.36 -19.18 -17.72
CA LEU A 111 -4.97 -18.70 -16.47
C LEU A 111 -6.47 -19.02 -16.43
N ALA A 112 -7.19 -18.80 -17.54
CA ALA A 112 -8.62 -19.10 -17.63
C ALA A 112 -8.90 -20.60 -17.47
N ALA A 113 -8.10 -21.46 -18.09
CA ALA A 113 -8.26 -22.91 -18.01
C ALA A 113 -8.10 -23.45 -16.57
N GLN A 114 -7.37 -22.73 -15.72
CA GLN A 114 -7.19 -23.06 -14.30
C GLN A 114 -8.15 -22.30 -13.37
N GLY A 115 -9.07 -21.51 -13.91
CA GLY A 115 -10.00 -20.68 -13.11
C GLY A 115 -9.29 -19.57 -12.33
N LEU A 116 -8.07 -19.19 -12.73
CA LEU A 116 -7.27 -18.16 -12.07
C LEU A 116 -7.64 -16.75 -12.54
N ILE A 117 -8.52 -16.60 -13.53
CA ILE A 117 -9.10 -15.31 -13.92
C ILE A 117 -10.59 -15.46 -14.19
N ASP A 118 -11.33 -14.40 -13.92
CA ASP A 118 -12.75 -14.29 -14.25
C ASP A 118 -12.90 -13.63 -15.62
N THR A 119 -13.08 -14.44 -16.67
CA THR A 119 -13.16 -13.98 -18.07
C THR A 119 -14.38 -13.10 -18.36
N ALA A 120 -15.34 -12.98 -17.43
CA ALA A 120 -16.43 -12.02 -17.51
C ALA A 120 -16.02 -10.61 -17.02
N LYS A 121 -14.90 -10.49 -16.29
CA LYS A 121 -14.43 -9.22 -15.68
C LYS A 121 -13.13 -8.69 -16.27
N ILE A 122 -12.26 -9.57 -16.77
CA ILE A 122 -10.99 -9.23 -17.41
C ILE A 122 -10.93 -9.87 -18.79
N ASP A 123 -10.55 -9.09 -19.79
CA ASP A 123 -10.30 -9.57 -21.15
C ASP A 123 -8.79 -9.64 -21.42
N GLU A 124 -8.42 -10.25 -22.55
CA GLU A 124 -7.02 -10.47 -22.92
C GLU A 124 -6.18 -9.18 -22.95
N LYS A 125 -6.75 -8.08 -23.46
CA LYS A 125 -6.05 -6.79 -23.61
C LYS A 125 -5.79 -6.08 -22.28
N HIS A 126 -6.51 -6.45 -21.21
CA HIS A 126 -6.34 -5.87 -19.87
C HIS A 126 -5.65 -6.83 -18.89
N LEU A 127 -5.24 -8.04 -19.33
CA LEU A 127 -4.52 -8.99 -18.47
C LEU A 127 -3.21 -8.40 -17.92
N LEU A 128 -2.46 -7.73 -18.79
CA LEU A 128 -1.22 -7.03 -18.45
C LEU A 128 -1.40 -5.53 -18.70
N PRO A 129 -0.92 -4.65 -17.80
CA PRO A 129 -0.92 -3.22 -18.05
C PRO A 129 -0.15 -2.85 -19.34
N PRO A 130 -0.48 -1.72 -20.00
CA PRO A 130 0.30 -1.21 -21.11
C PRO A 130 1.78 -1.07 -20.74
N PHE A 131 2.67 -1.58 -21.59
CA PHE A 131 4.12 -1.58 -21.32
C PHE A 131 4.90 -1.11 -22.54
N ASN A 132 5.75 -0.11 -22.34
CA ASN A 132 6.61 0.47 -23.38
C ASN A 132 8.11 0.25 -23.08
N GLY A 133 8.45 -0.65 -22.16
CA GLY A 133 9.82 -0.87 -21.69
C GLY A 133 10.21 -0.09 -20.44
N SER A 134 9.32 0.77 -19.92
CA SER A 134 9.57 1.54 -18.70
C SER A 134 8.34 1.63 -17.81
N VAL A 135 8.55 1.91 -16.52
CA VAL A 135 7.49 2.17 -15.53
C VAL A 135 7.92 3.35 -14.66
N GLN A 136 6.97 3.94 -13.93
CA GLN A 136 7.28 4.96 -12.93
C GLN A 136 8.20 4.41 -11.84
N LYS A 137 8.89 5.28 -11.11
CA LYS A 137 9.75 4.86 -10.00
C LYS A 137 8.87 4.30 -8.86
N PHE A 138 9.42 3.39 -8.07
CA PHE A 138 8.75 2.84 -6.89
C PHE A 138 8.22 3.95 -5.98
N LYS A 139 9.08 4.90 -5.65
CA LYS A 139 8.76 6.02 -4.76
C LYS A 139 7.71 7.00 -5.30
N THR A 140 7.28 6.87 -6.55
CA THR A 140 6.29 7.78 -7.15
C THR A 140 4.94 7.11 -7.38
N ALA A 141 4.88 5.78 -7.27
CA ALA A 141 3.65 5.01 -7.41
C ALA A 141 2.68 5.23 -6.22
N PRO A 142 1.37 5.10 -6.44
CA PRO A 142 0.42 5.06 -5.33
C PRO A 142 0.48 3.74 -4.59
N GLY A 143 0.10 3.75 -3.32
CA GLY A 143 -0.03 2.53 -2.53
C GLY A 143 -1.26 1.72 -2.93
N SER A 144 -2.26 2.30 -3.58
CA SER A 144 -3.39 1.58 -4.15
C SER A 144 -4.15 2.40 -5.19
N GLY A 145 -5.14 1.78 -5.82
CA GLY A 145 -6.20 2.50 -6.54
C GLY A 145 -7.04 3.40 -5.61
N TYR A 146 -7.82 4.31 -6.21
CA TYR A 146 -8.46 5.46 -5.55
C TYR A 146 -9.49 5.17 -4.44
N GLY A 147 -9.94 3.92 -4.32
CA GLY A 147 -10.89 3.49 -3.28
C GLY A 147 -10.25 2.86 -2.04
N SER A 148 -8.92 2.76 -1.99
CA SER A 148 -8.19 1.99 -0.97
C SER A 148 -7.09 2.84 -0.30
N HIS A 149 -6.09 2.21 0.31
CA HIS A 149 -5.05 2.80 1.16
C HIS A 149 -3.92 3.52 0.40
N HIS A 150 -3.46 4.65 0.95
CA HIS A 150 -2.36 5.45 0.37
C HIS A 150 -2.51 5.80 -1.15
N PRO A 151 -3.68 6.22 -1.67
CA PRO A 151 -3.91 6.37 -3.10
C PRO A 151 -3.51 7.76 -3.62
N TYR A 152 -2.23 8.11 -3.44
CA TYR A 152 -1.62 9.36 -3.88
C TYR A 152 -0.18 9.09 -4.38
N PRO A 153 0.43 9.99 -5.17
CA PRO A 153 1.80 9.81 -5.65
C PRO A 153 2.81 9.61 -4.53
N GLY A 154 3.57 8.52 -4.61
CA GLY A 154 4.50 8.07 -3.57
C GLY A 154 3.86 7.45 -2.33
N GLY A 155 2.54 7.22 -2.36
CA GLY A 155 1.84 6.45 -1.34
C GLY A 155 2.40 5.04 -1.17
N LEU A 156 2.98 4.45 -2.22
CA LEU A 156 3.66 3.15 -2.13
C LEU A 156 4.85 3.20 -1.17
N ALA A 157 5.67 4.26 -1.24
CA ALA A 157 6.81 4.41 -0.33
C ALA A 157 6.35 4.57 1.13
N THR A 158 5.29 5.35 1.37
CA THR A 158 4.78 5.52 2.75
C THR A 158 4.14 4.23 3.28
N HIS A 159 3.43 3.50 2.44
CA HIS A 159 2.83 2.20 2.76
C HIS A 159 3.89 1.16 3.11
N VAL A 160 4.80 0.89 2.17
CA VAL A 160 5.83 -0.14 2.36
C VAL A 160 6.77 0.24 3.50
N ASN A 161 7.10 1.52 3.69
CA ASN A 161 7.90 1.91 4.85
C ASN A 161 7.17 1.62 6.17
N SER A 162 5.88 1.97 6.28
CA SER A 162 5.08 1.64 7.46
C SER A 162 5.10 0.13 7.75
N ASN A 163 4.86 -0.69 6.72
CA ASN A 163 4.84 -2.13 6.84
C ASN A 163 6.21 -2.69 7.26
N MET A 164 7.30 -2.18 6.69
CA MET A 164 8.68 -2.58 7.05
C MET A 164 9.03 -2.29 8.50
N HIS A 165 8.54 -1.17 9.06
CA HIS A 165 8.67 -0.89 10.50
C HIS A 165 7.92 -1.95 11.32
N ILE A 166 6.66 -2.23 10.99
CA ILE A 166 5.84 -3.22 11.68
C ILE A 166 6.52 -4.60 11.64
N THR A 167 6.91 -5.07 10.45
CA THR A 167 7.60 -6.35 10.24
C THR A 167 8.87 -6.46 11.07
N LYS A 168 9.73 -5.43 11.05
CA LYS A 168 10.97 -5.41 11.85
C LYS A 168 10.68 -5.52 13.34
N TYR A 169 9.68 -4.78 13.84
CA TYR A 169 9.32 -4.82 15.25
C TYR A 169 8.67 -6.16 15.64
N ILE A 170 7.92 -6.82 14.75
CA ILE A 170 7.41 -8.17 14.99
C ILE A 170 8.56 -9.16 15.11
N CYS A 171 9.53 -9.15 14.19
CA CYS A 171 10.73 -9.99 14.30
C CYS A 171 11.44 -9.79 15.65
N GLN A 172 11.66 -8.54 16.05
CA GLN A 172 12.29 -8.22 17.34
C GLN A 172 11.42 -8.66 18.53
N THR A 173 10.11 -8.50 18.46
CA THR A 173 9.18 -8.92 19.52
C THR A 173 9.29 -10.42 19.77
N TYR A 174 9.47 -11.22 18.72
CA TYR A 174 9.61 -12.67 18.85
C TYR A 174 10.89 -13.07 19.58
N GLU A 175 11.98 -12.32 19.34
CA GLU A 175 13.24 -12.49 20.08
C GLU A 175 13.09 -12.09 21.55
N GLU A 176 12.43 -10.96 21.84
CA GLU A 176 12.33 -10.40 23.18
C GLU A 176 11.31 -11.11 24.07
N VAL A 177 10.20 -11.58 23.50
CA VAL A 177 9.07 -12.17 24.24
C VAL A 177 9.12 -13.69 24.24
N PHE A 178 9.43 -14.29 23.09
CA PHE A 178 9.44 -15.75 22.91
C PHE A 178 10.83 -16.36 22.87
N PHE A 179 11.89 -15.53 22.94
CA PHE A 179 13.28 -15.95 23.05
C PHE A 179 13.77 -16.83 21.89
N TYR A 180 13.27 -16.58 20.67
CA TYR A 180 13.80 -17.18 19.44
C TYR A 180 13.80 -16.19 18.27
N SER A 181 14.70 -16.41 17.32
CA SER A 181 14.79 -15.63 16.08
C SER A 181 14.03 -16.31 14.94
N VAL A 182 13.43 -15.47 14.10
CA VAL A 182 12.86 -15.84 12.80
C VAL A 182 13.87 -15.55 11.69
N HIS A 183 13.65 -16.04 10.47
CA HIS A 183 14.45 -15.69 9.29
C HIS A 183 14.17 -14.24 8.87
N ARG A 184 14.72 -13.29 9.63
CA ARG A 184 14.50 -11.85 9.47
C ARG A 184 14.79 -11.36 8.05
N ASP A 185 15.86 -11.85 7.43
CA ASP A 185 16.20 -11.50 6.04
C ASP A 185 15.07 -11.81 5.06
N ILE A 186 14.42 -12.96 5.22
CA ILE A 186 13.29 -13.40 4.39
C ILE A 186 12.06 -12.53 4.66
N ALA A 187 11.74 -12.26 5.93
CA ALA A 187 10.61 -11.39 6.28
C ALA A 187 10.79 -9.95 5.76
N ILE A 188 11.99 -9.38 5.88
CA ILE A 188 12.32 -8.03 5.39
C ILE A 188 12.32 -7.99 3.86
N ALA A 189 12.83 -9.00 3.17
CA ALA A 189 12.80 -9.07 1.70
C ALA A 189 11.36 -9.20 1.18
N GLY A 190 10.59 -10.15 1.71
CA GLY A 190 9.21 -10.37 1.30
C GLY A 190 8.33 -9.14 1.55
N GLN A 191 8.50 -8.47 2.70
CA GLN A 191 7.78 -7.22 2.97
C GLN A 191 8.21 -6.07 2.06
N ALA A 192 9.49 -5.96 1.71
CA ALA A 192 9.95 -4.89 0.83
C ALA A 192 9.40 -5.04 -0.60
N LEU A 193 9.17 -6.27 -1.06
CA LEU A 193 8.82 -6.58 -2.44
C LEU A 193 7.36 -6.95 -2.68
N HIS A 194 6.54 -7.16 -1.64
CA HIS A 194 5.14 -7.62 -1.81
C HIS A 194 4.32 -6.82 -2.82
N ASP A 195 4.58 -5.52 -2.93
CA ASP A 195 3.91 -4.60 -3.84
C ASP A 195 4.81 -4.03 -4.95
N ILE A 196 5.92 -4.68 -5.28
CA ILE A 196 6.94 -4.17 -6.21
C ILE A 196 6.40 -3.86 -7.61
N SER A 197 5.27 -4.44 -7.99
CA SER A 197 4.62 -4.26 -9.29
C SER A 197 3.62 -3.09 -9.34
N LYS A 198 3.28 -2.45 -8.21
CA LYS A 198 2.38 -1.28 -8.19
C LYS A 198 2.84 -0.14 -9.12
N PRO A 199 4.14 0.12 -9.36
CA PRO A 199 4.57 1.06 -10.39
C PRO A 199 4.15 0.68 -11.82
N PHE A 200 4.00 -0.61 -12.12
CA PHE A 200 3.54 -1.12 -13.40
C PHE A 200 2.01 -1.14 -13.51
N VAL A 201 1.31 -1.49 -12.41
CA VAL A 201 -0.15 -1.65 -12.41
C VAL A 201 -0.89 -0.32 -12.27
N PHE A 202 -0.38 0.60 -11.44
CA PHE A 202 -1.04 1.89 -11.15
C PHE A 202 -0.34 3.07 -11.83
N GLN A 203 -0.11 2.97 -13.14
CA GLN A 203 0.53 4.06 -13.91
C GLN A 203 -0.33 5.33 -13.87
N TRP A 204 0.31 6.47 -13.58
CA TRP A 204 -0.36 7.77 -13.60
C TRP A 204 -0.79 8.16 -15.01
N GLN A 205 -1.98 8.75 -15.12
CA GLN A 205 -2.59 9.28 -16.33
C GLN A 205 -2.49 10.81 -16.36
N GLU A 206 -2.71 11.42 -17.52
CA GLU A 206 -2.62 12.87 -17.72
C GLU A 206 -3.59 13.66 -16.82
N ASP A 207 -4.79 13.12 -16.58
CA ASP A 207 -5.80 13.72 -15.69
C ASP A 207 -5.49 13.54 -14.19
N GLY A 208 -4.29 13.05 -13.88
CA GLY A 208 -3.84 12.75 -12.53
C GLY A 208 -4.48 11.51 -11.93
N SER A 209 -5.31 10.72 -12.64
CA SER A 209 -5.78 9.42 -12.17
C SER A 209 -4.71 8.33 -12.30
N SER A 210 -4.86 7.19 -11.61
CA SER A 210 -4.05 5.99 -11.87
C SER A 210 -4.86 5.00 -12.70
N LEU A 211 -4.18 4.13 -13.46
CA LEU A 211 -4.83 3.01 -14.13
C LEU A 211 -5.71 2.18 -13.18
N LYS A 212 -6.80 1.64 -13.74
CA LYS A 212 -7.66 0.69 -13.05
C LYS A 212 -6.94 -0.66 -12.94
N GLU A 213 -6.94 -1.21 -11.75
CA GLU A 213 -6.47 -2.58 -11.51
C GLU A 213 -7.59 -3.62 -11.76
N TYR A 214 -7.17 -4.76 -12.32
CA TYR A 214 -7.97 -5.97 -12.45
C TYR A 214 -7.49 -7.05 -11.48
N THR A 215 -8.20 -8.17 -11.40
CA THR A 215 -7.86 -9.25 -10.47
C THR A 215 -7.28 -10.48 -11.18
N ILE A 216 -6.25 -11.08 -10.60
CA ILE A 216 -5.70 -12.39 -10.96
C ILE A 216 -5.70 -13.26 -9.71
N ALA A 217 -6.18 -14.49 -9.84
CA ALA A 217 -6.39 -15.46 -8.77
C ALA A 217 -7.18 -14.87 -7.58
N GLY A 218 -8.23 -14.10 -7.90
CA GLY A 218 -9.12 -13.49 -6.92
C GLY A 218 -8.54 -12.27 -6.17
N GLN A 219 -7.28 -11.90 -6.43
CA GLN A 219 -6.63 -10.76 -5.79
C GLN A 219 -6.22 -9.67 -6.80
N GLY A 220 -5.97 -8.44 -6.34
CA GLY A 220 -5.41 -7.37 -7.16
C GLY A 220 -4.18 -7.84 -7.95
N ALA A 221 -4.19 -7.61 -9.27
CA ALA A 221 -3.19 -8.14 -10.20
C ALA A 221 -1.75 -7.76 -9.83
N HIS A 222 -1.54 -6.63 -9.14
CA HIS A 222 -0.22 -6.26 -8.64
C HIS A 222 0.42 -7.40 -7.83
N HIS A 223 -0.34 -8.08 -6.97
CA HIS A 223 0.20 -9.13 -6.11
C HIS A 223 0.79 -10.29 -6.92
N VAL A 224 0.01 -10.84 -7.86
CA VAL A 224 0.45 -11.95 -8.72
C VAL A 224 1.59 -11.52 -9.66
N ILE A 225 1.53 -10.30 -10.19
CA ILE A 225 2.59 -9.75 -11.05
C ILE A 225 3.90 -9.52 -10.28
N ALA A 226 3.81 -9.10 -9.02
CA ALA A 226 4.96 -8.92 -8.13
C ALA A 226 5.65 -10.27 -7.87
N LEU A 227 4.86 -11.31 -7.58
CA LEU A 227 5.35 -12.67 -7.41
C LEU A 227 5.96 -13.23 -8.70
N ALA A 228 5.34 -13.00 -9.85
CA ALA A 228 5.85 -13.45 -11.14
C ALA A 228 7.25 -12.88 -11.42
N GLU A 229 7.47 -11.60 -11.09
CA GLU A 229 8.76 -10.94 -11.28
C GLU A 229 9.87 -11.55 -10.41
N VAL A 230 9.62 -11.80 -9.12
CA VAL A 230 10.64 -12.40 -8.23
C VAL A 230 10.92 -13.86 -8.58
N ILE A 231 9.90 -14.62 -9.02
CA ILE A 231 10.06 -15.99 -9.54
C ILE A 231 10.90 -15.98 -10.83
N TYR A 232 10.61 -15.05 -11.74
CA TYR A 232 11.33 -14.95 -13.01
C TYR A 232 12.81 -14.64 -12.79
N ARG A 233 13.13 -13.81 -11.80
CA ARG A 233 14.50 -13.44 -11.41
C ARG A 233 15.23 -14.50 -10.58
N GLY A 234 14.57 -15.58 -10.16
CA GLY A 234 15.21 -16.65 -9.39
C GLY A 234 15.37 -16.32 -7.91
N PHE A 235 14.47 -15.54 -7.30
CA PHE A 235 14.49 -15.31 -5.86
C PHE A 235 14.30 -16.62 -5.05
N PRO A 236 14.84 -16.70 -3.83
CA PRO A 236 14.67 -17.87 -2.97
C PRO A 236 13.19 -18.23 -2.76
N PRO A 237 12.79 -19.51 -2.84
CA PRO A 237 11.39 -19.92 -2.69
C PRO A 237 10.76 -19.46 -1.36
N ASP A 238 11.52 -19.50 -0.27
CA ASP A 238 11.05 -19.05 1.05
C ASP A 238 10.68 -17.57 1.06
N GLU A 239 11.41 -16.74 0.30
CA GLU A 239 11.09 -15.31 0.14
C GLU A 239 9.85 -15.12 -0.71
N VAL A 240 9.72 -15.84 -1.83
CA VAL A 240 8.52 -15.76 -2.68
C VAL A 240 7.27 -16.20 -1.92
N VAL A 241 7.36 -17.27 -1.12
CA VAL A 241 6.26 -17.74 -0.27
C VAL A 241 5.93 -16.71 0.82
N ALA A 242 6.94 -16.14 1.49
CA ALA A 242 6.73 -15.11 2.49
C ALA A 242 6.07 -13.85 1.88
N GLN A 243 6.52 -13.41 0.70
CA GLN A 243 5.94 -12.33 -0.07
C GLN A 243 4.48 -12.63 -0.44
N ALA A 244 4.19 -13.86 -0.90
CA ALA A 244 2.84 -14.26 -1.30
C ALA A 244 1.83 -14.17 -0.16
N CYS A 245 2.30 -14.39 1.07
CA CYS A 245 1.47 -14.31 2.27
C CYS A 245 1.10 -12.89 2.70
N ALA A 246 1.66 -11.81 2.12
CA ALA A 246 1.30 -10.43 2.47
C ALA A 246 -0.21 -10.20 2.44
N HIS A 247 -0.86 -10.66 1.38
CA HIS A 247 -2.29 -10.50 1.14
C HIS A 247 -3.16 -11.61 1.76
N GLY A 248 -2.57 -12.56 2.48
CA GLY A 248 -3.27 -13.61 3.22
C GLY A 248 -2.32 -14.62 3.84
N ALA A 249 -2.47 -14.91 5.13
CA ALA A 249 -1.68 -15.95 5.80
C ALA A 249 -2.38 -17.32 5.72
N PRO A 250 -1.65 -18.45 5.66
CA PRO A 250 -2.22 -19.79 5.63
C PRO A 250 -2.71 -20.20 7.05
N THR A 251 -3.72 -19.49 7.55
CA THR A 251 -4.37 -19.70 8.86
C THR A 251 -5.55 -20.66 8.79
N SER A 252 -6.06 -20.93 7.59
CA SER A 252 -7.09 -21.92 7.31
C SER A 252 -6.85 -22.57 5.96
N ALA A 253 -7.53 -23.69 5.69
CA ALA A 253 -7.44 -24.37 4.39
C ALA A 253 -7.88 -23.47 3.22
N LYS A 254 -8.81 -22.53 3.45
CA LYS A 254 -9.20 -21.57 2.42
C LYS A 254 -8.10 -20.53 2.19
N ASP A 255 -7.55 -19.95 3.24
CA ASP A 255 -6.52 -18.91 3.10
C ASP A 255 -5.25 -19.49 2.45
N GLU A 256 -4.86 -20.72 2.82
CA GLU A 256 -3.76 -21.42 2.15
C GLU A 256 -4.05 -21.68 0.67
N ALA A 257 -5.29 -22.08 0.33
CA ALA A 257 -5.68 -22.28 -1.07
C ALA A 257 -5.62 -20.98 -1.88
N ASP A 258 -5.92 -19.83 -1.28
CA ASP A 258 -5.79 -18.52 -1.92
C ASP A 258 -4.30 -18.21 -2.21
N VAL A 259 -3.39 -18.41 -1.23
CA VAL A 259 -1.94 -18.26 -1.42
C VAL A 259 -1.40 -19.19 -2.51
N VAL A 260 -1.81 -20.46 -2.49
CA VAL A 260 -1.46 -21.45 -3.53
C VAL A 260 -1.95 -20.99 -4.91
N GLY A 261 -3.14 -20.41 -5.00
CA GLY A 261 -3.67 -19.84 -6.24
C GLY A 261 -2.80 -18.71 -6.80
N TRP A 262 -2.33 -17.80 -5.93
CA TRP A 262 -1.44 -16.71 -6.31
C TRP A 262 -0.09 -17.21 -6.81
N LEU A 263 0.53 -18.16 -6.09
CA LEU A 263 1.80 -18.77 -6.47
C LEU A 263 1.70 -19.53 -7.79
N LYS A 264 0.59 -20.26 -8.04
CA LYS A 264 0.34 -20.93 -9.33
C LYS A 264 0.20 -19.93 -10.48
N ALA A 265 -0.59 -18.87 -10.29
CA ALA A 265 -0.75 -17.84 -11.31
C ALA A 265 0.58 -17.15 -11.62
N ALA A 266 1.35 -16.81 -10.59
CA ALA A 266 2.66 -16.18 -10.73
C ALA A 266 3.68 -17.10 -11.41
N ALA A 267 3.71 -18.39 -11.05
CA ALA A 267 4.59 -19.37 -11.68
C ALA A 267 4.26 -19.59 -13.17
N LEU A 268 2.97 -19.62 -13.53
CA LEU A 268 2.53 -19.63 -14.94
C LEU A 268 3.02 -18.40 -15.70
N MET A 269 2.91 -17.21 -15.09
CA MET A 269 3.41 -15.96 -15.67
C MET A 269 4.93 -15.94 -15.83
N ALA A 270 5.65 -16.56 -14.89
CA ALA A 270 7.11 -16.65 -14.94
C ALA A 270 7.63 -17.82 -15.80
N GLY A 271 6.74 -18.68 -16.32
CA GLY A 271 7.11 -19.89 -17.05
C GLY A 271 7.87 -20.91 -16.20
N LYS A 272 7.54 -21.02 -14.89
CA LYS A 272 8.16 -21.95 -13.95
C LYS A 272 7.16 -22.97 -13.44
N ASP A 273 7.64 -24.18 -13.15
CA ASP A 273 6.85 -25.17 -12.41
C ASP A 273 6.97 -24.90 -10.91
N PRO A 274 5.85 -24.63 -10.20
CA PRO A 274 5.90 -24.16 -8.82
C PRO A 274 6.35 -25.24 -7.81
N VAL A 275 6.24 -26.53 -8.14
CA VAL A 275 6.68 -27.63 -7.26
C VAL A 275 8.20 -27.77 -7.33
N SER A 276 8.76 -27.88 -8.53
CA SER A 276 10.21 -27.97 -8.74
C SER A 276 10.96 -26.70 -8.36
N TYR A 277 10.30 -25.53 -8.44
CA TYR A 277 10.85 -24.28 -7.91
C TYR A 277 10.86 -24.26 -6.37
N GLY A 278 10.01 -25.05 -5.70
CA GLY A 278 9.93 -25.11 -4.23
C GLY A 278 8.87 -24.19 -3.61
N LEU A 279 7.93 -23.66 -4.40
CA LEU A 279 6.84 -22.80 -3.91
C LEU A 279 5.68 -23.60 -3.30
N LEU A 280 5.49 -24.84 -3.75
CA LEU A 280 4.40 -25.72 -3.32
C LEU A 280 4.97 -27.07 -2.87
N ASN A 281 4.17 -27.82 -2.09
CA ASN A 281 4.49 -29.20 -1.75
C ASN A 281 4.53 -30.13 -2.98
N SER A 282 5.01 -31.35 -2.81
CA SER A 282 5.16 -32.34 -3.90
C SER A 282 3.84 -32.72 -4.60
N ALA A 283 2.69 -32.52 -3.94
CA ALA A 283 1.38 -32.73 -4.54
C ALA A 283 0.89 -31.52 -5.35
N GLY A 284 1.53 -30.35 -5.22
CA GLY A 284 1.12 -29.11 -5.87
C GLY A 284 -0.22 -28.55 -5.36
N THR A 285 -0.67 -28.96 -4.18
CA THR A 285 -1.99 -28.61 -3.62
C THR A 285 -1.92 -27.75 -2.36
N GLY A 286 -0.73 -27.57 -1.78
CA GLY A 286 -0.51 -26.79 -0.56
C GLY A 286 0.89 -26.19 -0.53
N LEU A 287 1.16 -25.40 0.50
CA LEU A 287 2.48 -24.84 0.75
C LEU A 287 3.45 -25.93 1.29
N PRO A 288 4.78 -25.71 1.21
CA PRO A 288 5.74 -26.55 1.88
C PRO A 288 5.48 -26.60 3.40
N SER A 289 5.55 -27.81 3.98
CA SER A 289 5.29 -28.04 5.41
C SER A 289 6.57 -28.45 6.14
N PRO A 290 6.83 -27.96 7.37
CA PRO A 290 6.01 -26.99 8.10
C PRO A 290 6.06 -25.59 7.47
N HIS A 291 5.00 -24.80 7.65
CA HIS A 291 5.01 -23.40 7.20
C HIS A 291 6.10 -22.61 7.94
N HIS A 292 6.81 -21.81 7.18
CA HIS A 292 7.76 -20.83 7.68
C HIS A 292 7.01 -19.64 8.30
N GLN A 293 7.50 -19.11 9.42
CA GLN A 293 6.80 -18.06 10.17
C GLN A 293 6.79 -16.72 9.43
N GLU A 294 7.76 -16.53 8.54
CA GLU A 294 7.98 -15.29 7.83
C GLU A 294 6.77 -14.90 6.98
N GLY A 295 6.04 -15.86 6.41
CA GLY A 295 4.79 -15.58 5.70
C GLY A 295 3.72 -14.97 6.61
N TYR A 296 3.57 -15.47 7.83
CA TYR A 296 2.65 -14.88 8.82
C TYR A 296 3.11 -13.49 9.25
N ILE A 297 4.43 -13.28 9.40
CA ILE A 297 4.99 -11.99 9.80
C ILE A 297 4.83 -10.95 8.70
N VAL A 298 5.03 -11.31 7.43
CA VAL A 298 4.78 -10.41 6.29
C VAL A 298 3.29 -10.07 6.19
N HIS A 299 2.40 -11.04 6.43
CA HIS A 299 0.95 -10.75 6.51
C HIS A 299 0.61 -9.76 7.63
N LEU A 300 1.18 -9.95 8.82
CA LEU A 300 1.00 -9.02 9.95
C LEU A 300 1.62 -7.64 9.67
N GLY A 301 2.75 -7.61 8.96
CA GLY A 301 3.42 -6.40 8.53
C GLY A 301 2.59 -5.55 7.57
N ASP A 302 1.89 -6.19 6.63
CA ASP A 302 1.05 -5.52 5.63
C ASP A 302 -0.31 -5.02 6.17
N HIS A 303 -0.61 -5.20 7.46
CA HIS A 303 -1.94 -4.85 8.01
C HIS A 303 -2.22 -3.35 8.20
N ASP A 304 -1.38 -2.44 7.70
CA ASP A 304 -1.63 -1.00 7.81
C ASP A 304 -2.98 -0.58 7.20
N TRP A 305 -3.48 -1.36 6.23
CA TRP A 305 -4.72 -1.14 5.49
C TRP A 305 -5.95 -1.04 6.39
N VAL A 306 -5.91 -1.65 7.57
CA VAL A 306 -6.99 -1.59 8.58
C VAL A 306 -7.25 -0.15 9.00
N LEU A 307 -6.21 0.68 9.09
CA LEU A 307 -6.30 2.10 9.39
C LEU A 307 -6.27 2.98 8.13
N SER A 308 -5.37 2.67 7.20
CA SER A 308 -5.07 3.55 6.06
C SER A 308 -6.19 3.56 5.00
N SER A 309 -6.95 2.46 4.84
CA SER A 309 -8.09 2.40 3.91
C SER A 309 -9.25 3.32 4.32
N PRO A 310 -9.83 3.21 5.54
CA PRO A 310 -10.88 4.14 5.96
C PRO A 310 -10.38 5.58 6.07
N ALA A 311 -9.11 5.80 6.44
CA ALA A 311 -8.49 7.13 6.47
C ALA A 311 -8.46 7.78 5.09
N ALA A 312 -8.09 7.03 4.04
CA ALA A 312 -8.07 7.53 2.68
C ALA A 312 -9.47 7.93 2.19
N GLN A 313 -10.48 7.09 2.42
CA GLN A 313 -11.86 7.35 2.01
C GLN A 313 -12.44 8.62 2.65
N LYS A 314 -12.22 8.79 3.96
CA LYS A 314 -12.63 9.99 4.71
C LYS A 314 -11.88 11.22 4.24
N THR A 315 -10.55 11.13 4.09
CA THR A 315 -9.72 12.24 3.64
C THR A 315 -10.10 12.72 2.24
N VAL A 316 -10.40 11.83 1.29
CA VAL A 316 -10.85 12.25 -0.04
C VAL A 316 -12.15 13.06 0.06
N THR A 317 -13.08 12.65 0.93
CA THR A 317 -14.32 13.39 1.19
C THR A 317 -14.04 14.75 1.81
N LEU A 318 -13.15 14.83 2.79
CA LEU A 318 -12.69 16.06 3.41
C LEU A 318 -12.05 17.01 2.39
N LEU A 319 -11.14 16.50 1.56
CA LEU A 319 -10.44 17.28 0.54
C LEU A 319 -11.41 17.84 -0.51
N LYS A 320 -12.46 17.10 -0.90
CA LYS A 320 -13.51 17.64 -1.76
C LYS A 320 -14.23 18.81 -1.11
N LYS A 321 -14.57 18.71 0.18
CA LYS A 321 -15.18 19.82 0.93
C LYS A 321 -14.26 21.04 0.99
N ILE A 322 -12.97 20.84 1.27
CA ILE A 322 -11.97 21.92 1.31
C ILE A 322 -11.81 22.56 -0.08
N ALA A 323 -11.65 21.76 -1.13
CA ALA A 323 -11.49 22.24 -2.49
C ALA A 323 -12.70 23.09 -2.95
N PHE A 324 -13.92 22.64 -2.63
CA PHE A 324 -15.14 23.38 -2.92
C PHE A 324 -15.25 24.66 -2.08
N GLN A 325 -15.29 24.53 -0.75
CA GLN A 325 -15.63 25.65 0.15
C GLN A 325 -14.51 26.68 0.28
N LYS A 326 -13.25 26.23 0.17
CA LYS A 326 -12.09 27.09 0.40
C LYS A 326 -11.41 27.45 -0.92
N TYR A 327 -11.26 26.55 -1.89
CA TYR A 327 -10.55 26.87 -3.14
C TYR A 327 -11.47 27.23 -4.32
N GLY A 328 -12.79 27.17 -4.15
CA GLY A 328 -13.75 27.60 -5.16
C GLY A 328 -13.87 26.65 -6.36
N MET A 329 -13.44 25.39 -6.23
CA MET A 329 -13.68 24.37 -7.25
C MET A 329 -15.19 24.12 -7.44
N SER A 330 -15.62 23.95 -8.68
CA SER A 330 -16.99 23.57 -9.02
C SER A 330 -17.25 22.07 -8.78
N GLU A 331 -18.52 21.65 -8.77
CA GLU A 331 -18.85 20.21 -8.66
C GLU A 331 -18.27 19.36 -9.79
N ASN A 332 -18.04 19.95 -10.97
CA ASN A 332 -17.42 19.27 -12.10
C ASN A 332 -15.91 19.09 -11.88
N ASP A 333 -15.24 20.11 -11.33
CA ASP A 333 -13.81 20.04 -10.99
C ASP A 333 -13.53 18.93 -9.98
N LEU A 334 -14.45 18.70 -9.02
CA LEU A 334 -14.38 17.65 -8.00
C LEU A 334 -14.46 16.21 -8.56
N LYS A 335 -14.81 16.05 -9.84
CA LYS A 335 -14.96 14.75 -10.53
C LYS A 335 -13.87 14.52 -11.57
N GLY A 336 -12.98 15.48 -11.81
CA GLY A 336 -12.00 15.43 -12.88
C GLY A 336 -10.59 15.80 -12.46
N ALA A 337 -9.78 16.14 -13.47
CA ALA A 337 -8.37 16.46 -13.34
C ALA A 337 -8.05 17.50 -12.25
N PRO A 338 -8.78 18.63 -12.12
CA PRO A 338 -8.44 19.65 -11.12
C PRO A 338 -8.38 19.10 -9.70
N PHE A 339 -9.37 18.30 -9.30
CA PHE A 339 -9.38 17.69 -7.97
C PHE A 339 -8.36 16.56 -7.83
N ASN A 340 -8.11 15.78 -8.89
CA ASN A 340 -7.06 14.77 -8.88
C ASN A 340 -5.68 15.39 -8.62
N HIS A 341 -5.32 16.47 -9.31
CA HIS A 341 -4.05 17.16 -9.07
C HIS A 341 -3.97 17.74 -7.66
N PHE A 342 -5.05 18.37 -7.19
CA PHE A 342 -5.14 18.93 -5.83
C PHE A 342 -4.92 17.87 -4.75
N ARG A 343 -5.70 16.78 -4.77
CA ARG A 343 -5.62 15.73 -3.74
C ARG A 343 -4.29 14.98 -3.80
N ASN A 344 -3.72 14.78 -5.01
CA ASN A 344 -2.46 14.09 -5.20
C ASN A 344 -1.31 14.89 -4.60
N TYR A 345 -1.28 16.20 -4.84
CA TYR A 345 -0.27 17.08 -4.26
C TYR A 345 -0.36 17.12 -2.74
N VAL A 346 -1.57 17.31 -2.21
CA VAL A 346 -1.82 17.30 -0.76
C VAL A 346 -1.42 15.97 -0.13
N GLY A 347 -1.83 14.84 -0.72
CA GLY A 347 -1.51 13.49 -0.25
C GLY A 347 -0.01 13.23 -0.22
N SER A 348 0.70 13.64 -1.27
CA SER A 348 2.16 13.49 -1.36
C SER A 348 2.89 14.26 -0.26
N GLN A 349 2.40 15.45 0.12
CA GLN A 349 3.06 16.32 1.09
C GLN A 349 2.68 16.02 2.55
N LEU A 350 1.44 15.60 2.80
CA LEU A 350 0.90 15.46 4.17
C LEU A 350 0.54 14.02 4.56
N SER A 351 0.31 13.12 3.60
CA SER A 351 -0.39 11.84 3.74
C SER A 351 -1.87 11.96 4.13
N TYR A 352 -2.67 10.99 3.71
CA TYR A 352 -4.09 10.94 4.09
C TYR A 352 -4.29 10.52 5.55
N MET A 353 -3.41 9.70 6.12
CA MET A 353 -3.50 9.25 7.51
C MET A 353 -3.38 10.43 8.47
N TYR A 354 -2.49 11.37 8.17
CA TYR A 354 -2.35 12.59 8.98
C TYR A 354 -3.59 13.48 8.90
N LEU A 355 -4.14 13.69 7.71
CA LEU A 355 -5.34 14.52 7.54
C LEU A 355 -6.56 13.89 8.21
N ASN A 356 -6.71 12.56 8.10
CA ASN A 356 -7.76 11.84 8.81
C ASN A 356 -7.59 11.90 10.34
N MET A 357 -6.35 11.83 10.84
CA MET A 357 -6.07 12.01 12.27
C MET A 357 -6.53 13.40 12.73
N LEU A 358 -6.22 14.46 11.96
CA LEU A 358 -6.68 15.82 12.26
C LEU A 358 -8.19 15.96 12.19
N GLU A 359 -8.83 15.36 11.18
CA GLU A 359 -10.28 15.42 11.00
C GLU A 359 -11.04 14.79 12.18
N ALA A 360 -10.43 13.81 12.86
CA ALA A 360 -11.02 13.14 14.02
C ALA A 360 -11.03 14.00 15.30
N GLU A 361 -10.31 15.12 15.33
CA GLU A 361 -10.20 16.02 16.47
C GLU A 361 -11.35 17.04 16.55
N PRO A 362 -11.60 17.66 17.73
CA PRO A 362 -12.48 18.82 17.82
C PRO A 362 -12.03 19.93 16.85
N ASN A 363 -12.96 20.46 16.04
CA ASN A 363 -12.68 21.40 14.94
C ASN A 363 -11.78 20.82 13.82
N GLY A 364 -11.83 19.49 13.61
CA GLY A 364 -10.95 18.78 12.68
C GLY A 364 -10.94 19.30 11.23
N PHE A 365 -12.06 19.84 10.74
CA PHE A 365 -12.10 20.47 9.41
C PHE A 365 -11.14 21.67 9.31
N ASP A 366 -11.15 22.56 10.29
CA ASP A 366 -10.28 23.75 10.29
C ASP A 366 -8.82 23.35 10.51
N LEU A 367 -8.55 22.37 11.37
CA LEU A 367 -7.20 21.82 11.57
C LEU A 367 -6.63 21.22 10.28
N ALA A 368 -7.41 20.42 9.55
CA ALA A 368 -6.99 19.87 8.28
C ALA A 368 -6.82 20.95 7.21
N TYR A 369 -7.75 21.90 7.11
CA TYR A 369 -7.64 23.02 6.18
C TYR A 369 -6.39 23.87 6.45
N ASP A 370 -6.05 24.11 7.72
CA ASP A 370 -4.85 24.83 8.11
C ASP A 370 -3.57 24.17 7.59
N GLN A 371 -3.54 22.84 7.52
CA GLN A 371 -2.41 22.13 6.92
C GLN A 371 -2.46 22.18 5.39
N VAL A 372 -3.63 22.01 4.79
CA VAL A 372 -3.81 22.08 3.33
C VAL A 372 -3.40 23.44 2.79
N ARG A 373 -3.75 24.56 3.44
CA ARG A 373 -3.37 25.91 3.00
C ARG A 373 -1.89 26.26 3.19
N LYS A 374 -1.15 25.49 4.01
CA LYS A 374 0.31 25.57 4.06
C LYS A 374 0.95 24.92 2.84
N VAL A 375 0.29 23.91 2.24
CA VAL A 375 0.78 23.19 1.05
C VAL A 375 0.31 23.84 -0.25
N ILE A 376 -0.95 24.28 -0.31
CA ILE A 376 -1.53 24.93 -1.48
C ILE A 376 -1.90 26.36 -1.08
N VAL A 377 -1.11 27.33 -1.56
CA VAL A 377 -1.28 28.75 -1.28
C VAL A 377 -2.25 29.33 -2.30
N LYS A 378 -3.19 30.16 -1.85
CA LYS A 378 -4.13 30.83 -2.75
C LYS A 378 -3.50 31.98 -3.52
#